data_AF-A0A975S442-F1
#
_entry.id   AF-A0A975S442-F1
#
_cell.length_a   1.000
_cell.length_b   1.000
_cell.length_c   1.000
_cell.angle_alpha   90.00
_cell.angle_beta   90.00
_cell.angle_gamma   90.00
#
_symmetry.space_group_name_H-M   'P 1'
#
loop_
_entity.id
_entity.type
_entity.pdbx_description
1 polymer ?
#
loop_
_entity_poly.entity_id
_entity_poly.type
_entity_poly.pdbx_seq_one_letter_code
_entity_poly.pdbx_strand_id
1 'polypeptide(L)'
;MHRPLELQGKILFRSGISKGGLKLNRALIMAFTASFLVSACGVPTSTQVKALSTQPTSALCSAHVSASGADLLAIEAELGARGALQCNTAYGGSSYLGARTAATVGKSLYARGGASAAPVPRDDKNCSDFASAGEAQRFFIANGGPHRDPHGLDGDGDGNACEWGKALKSSVAKYKPKPVRYTAPRRSSPTCHTGPRGGRYYYSASGRKVYGC
;
A
#
# COMPACT_ATOMS: atom_id res chain seq x y z
N MET A 1 -38.14 47.34 9.84
CA MET A 1 -38.89 46.13 9.44
C MET A 1 -37.94 45.23 8.67
N HIS A 2 -37.49 44.16 9.31
CA HIS A 2 -36.56 43.17 8.74
C HIS A 2 -37.15 41.79 8.98
N ARG A 3 -37.29 40.99 7.92
CA ARG A 3 -37.29 39.53 8.04
C ARG A 3 -36.64 38.87 6.82
N PRO A 4 -36.02 37.69 7.02
CA PRO A 4 -35.02 37.09 6.15
C PRO A 4 -35.53 35.88 5.36
N LEU A 5 -34.67 35.42 4.45
CA LEU A 5 -34.79 34.26 3.55
C LEU A 5 -35.02 32.94 4.30
N GLU A 6 -36.02 32.17 3.85
CA GLU A 6 -36.38 30.84 4.37
C GLU A 6 -35.74 29.73 3.52
N LEU A 7 -34.86 28.93 4.14
CA LEU A 7 -34.34 27.67 3.60
C LEU A 7 -35.39 26.57 3.77
N GLN A 8 -35.78 25.92 2.67
CA GLN A 8 -36.48 24.63 2.71
C GLN A 8 -35.50 23.46 2.57
N GLY A 9 -35.75 22.39 3.33
CA GLY A 9 -35.20 21.05 3.02
C GLY A 9 -34.59 20.27 4.18
N LYS A 10 -35.26 20.14 5.33
CA LYS A 10 -34.92 19.12 6.35
C LYS A 10 -35.59 17.80 5.97
N ILE A 11 -34.82 16.85 5.41
CA ILE A 11 -35.23 15.45 5.29
C ILE A 11 -35.04 14.80 6.67
N LEU A 12 -36.14 14.66 7.41
CA LEU A 12 -36.24 13.85 8.62
C LEU A 12 -36.43 12.38 8.20
N PHE A 13 -35.37 11.57 8.29
CA PHE A 13 -35.51 10.12 8.26
C PHE A 13 -36.14 9.65 9.57
N ARG A 14 -37.41 9.26 9.49
CA ARG A 14 -38.21 8.69 10.58
C ARG A 14 -37.87 7.20 10.68
N SER A 15 -37.17 6.79 11.73
CA SER A 15 -36.89 5.38 12.04
C SER A 15 -38.19 4.61 12.28
N GLY A 16 -38.61 3.80 11.30
CA GLY A 16 -39.64 2.78 11.46
C GLY A 16 -39.02 1.50 12.00
N ILE A 17 -39.05 1.30 13.32
CA ILE A 17 -38.72 0.00 13.94
C ILE A 17 -39.96 -0.90 13.81
N SER A 18 -39.96 -1.78 12.81
CA SER A 18 -40.94 -2.84 12.67
C SER A 18 -40.67 -3.91 13.74
N LYS A 19 -41.58 -4.05 14.71
CA LYS A 19 -41.58 -5.14 15.68
C LYS A 19 -42.15 -6.41 15.02
N GLY A 20 -41.34 -7.08 14.21
CA GLY A 20 -41.58 -8.46 13.80
C GLY A 20 -41.06 -9.39 14.89
N GLY A 21 -41.97 -10.08 15.59
CA GLY A 21 -41.63 -11.06 16.62
C GLY A 21 -40.97 -12.29 16.00
N LEU A 22 -39.63 -12.29 15.93
CA LEU A 22 -38.84 -13.49 15.67
C LEU A 22 -38.63 -14.21 17.00
N LYS A 23 -39.27 -15.39 17.15
CA LYS A 23 -38.98 -16.33 18.24
C LYS A 23 -37.52 -16.78 18.11
N LEU A 24 -36.68 -16.14 18.91
CA LEU A 24 -35.24 -16.28 18.92
C LEU A 24 -34.87 -17.59 19.64
N ASN A 25 -34.62 -18.65 18.87
CA ASN A 25 -34.05 -19.87 19.42
C ASN A 25 -32.67 -19.53 20.01
N ARG A 26 -32.54 -19.63 21.34
CA ARG A 26 -31.29 -19.36 22.09
C ARG A 26 -30.08 -20.14 21.56
N ALA A 27 -30.31 -21.25 20.84
CA ALA A 27 -29.28 -22.06 20.21
C ALA A 27 -28.65 -21.42 18.95
N LEU A 28 -29.27 -20.42 18.32
CA LEU A 28 -28.79 -19.84 17.05
C LEU A 28 -27.91 -18.59 17.22
N ILE A 29 -27.87 -17.99 18.43
CA ILE A 29 -27.01 -16.82 18.72
C ILE A 29 -25.61 -17.24 19.17
N MET A 30 -25.42 -18.49 19.57
CA MET A 30 -24.12 -19.07 19.95
C MET A 30 -23.37 -19.70 18.76
N ALA A 31 -23.71 -19.34 17.51
CA ALA A 31 -23.06 -19.90 16.32
C ALA A 31 -22.44 -18.85 15.37
N PHE A 32 -22.65 -17.54 15.61
CA PHE A 32 -22.09 -16.46 14.77
C PHE A 32 -21.09 -15.55 15.49
N THR A 33 -20.77 -15.83 16.76
CA THR A 33 -19.73 -15.13 17.54
C THR A 33 -18.54 -16.02 17.89
N ALA A 34 -18.39 -17.16 17.19
CA ALA A 34 -17.31 -18.10 17.40
C ALA A 34 -16.41 -18.21 16.14
N SER A 35 -15.81 -17.10 15.69
CA SER A 35 -14.65 -17.12 14.77
C SER A 35 -13.89 -15.78 14.68
N PHE A 36 -13.91 -14.97 15.74
CA PHE A 36 -13.03 -13.78 15.82
C PHE A 36 -12.29 -13.69 17.15
N LEU A 37 -11.85 -14.84 17.67
CA LEU A 37 -10.85 -14.93 18.73
C LEU A 37 -10.03 -16.20 18.52
N VAL A 38 -9.18 -16.20 17.48
CA VAL A 38 -8.08 -17.17 17.42
C VAL A 38 -6.83 -16.45 17.87
N SER A 39 -6.56 -16.66 19.16
CA SER A 39 -5.26 -16.92 19.78
C SER A 39 -4.05 -16.20 19.21
N ALA A 40 -3.44 -15.37 20.05
CA ALA A 40 -2.07 -14.88 19.97
C ALA A 40 -1.02 -16.00 20.14
N CYS A 41 -1.19 -17.14 19.46
CA CYS A 41 -0.14 -18.12 19.26
C CYS A 41 0.51 -17.82 17.91
N GLY A 42 1.82 -17.56 17.92
CA GLY A 42 2.61 -17.37 16.70
C GLY A 42 2.46 -18.56 15.78
N VAL A 43 1.61 -18.42 14.75
CA VAL A 43 1.48 -19.40 13.69
C VAL A 43 2.85 -19.50 13.02
N PRO A 44 3.42 -20.70 12.78
CA PRO A 44 4.68 -20.80 12.09
C PRO A 44 4.56 -20.15 10.71
N THR A 45 5.57 -19.37 10.30
CA THR A 45 5.56 -18.60 9.05
C THR A 45 5.28 -19.48 7.83
N SER A 46 5.70 -20.75 7.86
CA SER A 46 5.39 -21.76 6.84
C SER A 46 3.88 -21.99 6.64
N THR A 47 3.12 -22.08 7.72
CA THR A 47 1.66 -22.26 7.66
C THR A 47 0.97 -21.00 7.14
N GLN A 48 1.47 -19.82 7.49
CA GLN A 48 0.96 -18.55 6.98
C GLN A 48 1.17 -18.44 5.45
N VAL A 49 2.39 -18.70 4.96
CA VAL A 49 2.68 -18.68 3.51
C VAL A 49 1.80 -19.68 2.75
N LYS A 50 1.59 -20.88 3.31
CA LYS A 50 0.70 -21.87 2.72
C LYS A 50 -0.75 -21.38 2.63
N ALA A 51 -1.26 -20.72 3.66
CA ALA A 51 -2.60 -20.13 3.65
C ALA A 51 -2.73 -18.96 2.66
N LEU A 52 -1.66 -18.20 2.42
CA LEU A 52 -1.66 -17.14 1.41
C LEU A 52 -1.65 -17.72 -0.01
N SER A 53 -0.95 -18.84 -0.23
CA SER A 53 -0.87 -19.48 -1.55
C SER A 53 -2.21 -19.99 -2.08
N THR A 54 -3.16 -20.30 -1.20
CA THR A 54 -4.50 -20.75 -1.60
C THR A 54 -5.48 -19.60 -1.89
N GLN A 55 -5.16 -18.38 -1.50
CA GLN A 55 -6.02 -17.22 -1.73
C GLN A 55 -5.90 -16.71 -3.17
N PRO A 56 -6.97 -16.15 -3.77
CA PRO A 56 -6.88 -15.49 -5.07
C PRO A 56 -6.07 -14.20 -4.99
N THR A 57 -5.46 -13.79 -6.11
CA THR A 57 -4.63 -12.58 -6.18
C THR A 57 -5.40 -11.32 -5.78
N SER A 58 -6.70 -11.25 -6.05
CA SER A 58 -7.56 -10.14 -5.63
C SER A 58 -7.70 -10.01 -4.11
N ALA A 59 -7.79 -11.13 -3.39
CA ALA A 59 -7.86 -11.14 -1.93
C ALA A 59 -6.52 -10.70 -1.33
N LEU A 60 -5.40 -11.22 -1.85
CA LEU A 60 -4.06 -10.78 -1.47
C LEU A 60 -3.85 -9.29 -1.74
N CYS A 61 -4.33 -8.79 -2.88
CA CYS A 61 -4.28 -7.36 -3.20
C CYS A 61 -5.09 -6.49 -2.24
N SER A 62 -6.23 -6.98 -1.77
CA SER A 62 -7.04 -6.28 -0.78
C SER A 62 -6.36 -6.28 0.60
N ALA A 63 -5.80 -7.42 0.99
CA ALA A 63 -5.03 -7.58 2.22
C ALA A 63 -3.74 -6.75 2.21
N HIS A 64 -3.07 -6.63 1.06
CA HIS A 64 -1.84 -5.85 0.89
C HIS A 64 -2.04 -4.46 1.47
N VAL A 65 -3.08 -3.74 1.09
CA VAL A 65 -3.29 -2.32 1.49
C VAL A 65 -3.31 -2.13 3.01
N SER A 66 -3.90 -3.07 3.76
CA SER A 66 -4.03 -2.97 5.22
C SER A 66 -2.95 -3.72 6.03
N ALA A 67 -2.24 -4.65 5.40
CA ALA A 67 -1.23 -5.47 6.09
C ALA A 67 -0.02 -4.64 6.53
N SER A 68 0.70 -5.16 7.53
CA SER A 68 1.94 -4.57 8.05
C SER A 68 2.89 -5.67 8.55
N GLY A 69 4.13 -5.31 8.87
CA GLY A 69 5.10 -6.23 9.47
C GLY A 69 5.32 -7.50 8.63
N ALA A 70 5.38 -8.66 9.30
CA ALA A 70 5.61 -9.96 8.67
C ALA A 70 4.50 -10.34 7.66
N ASP A 71 3.24 -10.01 7.96
CA ASP A 71 2.10 -10.31 7.07
C ASP A 71 2.25 -9.59 5.74
N LEU A 72 2.69 -8.32 5.77
CA LEU A 72 2.94 -7.55 4.57
C LEU A 72 4.07 -8.18 3.72
N LEU A 73 5.16 -8.60 4.36
CA LEU A 73 6.28 -9.26 3.66
C LEU A 73 5.81 -10.56 2.99
N ALA A 74 5.03 -11.39 3.70
CA ALA A 74 4.52 -12.65 3.17
C ALA A 74 3.53 -12.44 2.01
N ILE A 75 2.63 -11.45 2.13
CA ILE A 75 1.69 -11.08 1.05
C ILE A 75 2.45 -10.56 -0.17
N GLU A 76 3.42 -9.68 0.00
CA GLU A 76 4.20 -9.15 -1.13
C GLU A 76 5.03 -10.24 -1.81
N ALA A 77 5.59 -11.19 -1.05
CA ALA A 77 6.31 -12.32 -1.62
C ALA A 77 5.41 -13.21 -2.48
N GLU A 78 4.20 -13.53 -1.99
CA GLU A 78 3.23 -14.33 -2.76
C GLU A 78 2.73 -13.58 -4.01
N LEU A 79 2.40 -12.29 -3.88
CA LEU A 79 2.03 -11.45 -5.03
C LEU A 79 3.19 -11.36 -6.05
N GLY A 80 4.42 -11.21 -5.57
CA GLY A 80 5.63 -11.18 -6.39
C GLY A 80 5.87 -12.50 -7.13
N ALA A 81 5.70 -13.63 -6.45
CA ALA A 81 5.78 -14.96 -7.06
C ALA A 81 4.74 -15.15 -8.19
N ARG A 82 3.59 -14.49 -8.08
CA ARG A 82 2.54 -14.47 -9.12
C ARG A 82 2.75 -13.42 -10.21
N GLY A 83 3.80 -12.60 -10.12
CA GLY A 83 4.02 -11.47 -11.03
C GLY A 83 3.02 -10.31 -10.85
N ALA A 84 2.24 -10.31 -9.77
CA ALA A 84 1.24 -9.28 -9.47
C ALA A 84 1.89 -8.09 -8.73
N LEU A 85 2.53 -7.18 -9.48
CA LEU A 85 3.28 -6.05 -8.91
C LEU A 85 2.41 -4.82 -8.57
N GLN A 86 1.16 -4.80 -9.00
CA GLN A 86 0.20 -3.72 -8.74
C GLN A 86 -1.15 -4.29 -8.30
N CYS A 87 -1.76 -3.62 -7.34
CA CYS A 87 -3.06 -3.95 -6.79
C CYS A 87 -3.98 -2.74 -6.93
N ASN A 88 -5.02 -2.89 -7.73
CA ASN A 88 -6.06 -1.87 -7.89
C ASN A 88 -7.21 -2.19 -6.92
N THR A 89 -7.65 -1.21 -6.16
CA THR A 89 -8.80 -1.32 -5.28
C THR A 89 -10.08 -0.95 -6.04
N ALA A 90 -11.22 -1.49 -5.60
CA ALA A 90 -12.53 -1.16 -6.16
C ALA A 90 -12.87 0.34 -6.05
N TYR A 91 -12.24 1.06 -5.11
CA TYR A 91 -12.41 2.50 -4.89
C TYR A 91 -11.44 3.37 -5.71
N GLY A 92 -10.75 2.81 -6.71
CA GLY A 92 -9.86 3.54 -7.61
C GLY A 92 -8.47 3.87 -7.04
N GLY A 93 -8.11 3.30 -5.89
CA GLY A 93 -6.74 3.40 -5.36
C GLY A 93 -5.84 2.33 -5.98
N SER A 94 -4.62 2.69 -6.37
CA SER A 94 -3.60 1.72 -6.78
C SER A 94 -2.51 1.63 -5.72
N SER A 95 -2.28 0.43 -5.21
CA SER A 95 -1.10 0.05 -4.43
C SER A 95 -0.11 -0.70 -5.33
N TYR A 96 1.17 -0.65 -5.02
CA TYR A 96 2.21 -1.36 -5.74
C TYR A 96 3.17 -2.05 -4.77
N LEU A 97 3.71 -3.18 -5.21
CA LEU A 97 4.70 -3.94 -4.45
C LEU A 97 5.92 -3.08 -4.17
N GLY A 98 6.40 -3.10 -2.93
CA GLY A 98 7.56 -2.31 -2.53
C GLY A 98 7.24 -0.91 -2.05
N ALA A 99 5.99 -0.42 -2.18
CA ALA A 99 5.64 0.95 -1.77
C ALA A 99 6.01 1.27 -0.30
N ARG A 100 5.94 0.25 0.58
CA ARG A 100 6.25 0.37 2.01
C ARG A 100 7.51 -0.38 2.43
N THR A 101 7.94 -1.35 1.64
CA THR A 101 9.00 -2.30 2.00
C THR A 101 10.30 -2.04 1.24
N ALA A 102 10.29 -1.39 0.07
CA ALA A 102 11.50 -1.12 -0.70
C ALA A 102 12.52 -0.22 0.05
N ALA A 103 12.09 0.46 1.11
CA ALA A 103 12.95 1.26 1.97
C ALA A 103 13.88 0.42 2.87
N THR A 104 13.64 -0.90 3.03
CA THR A 104 14.53 -1.80 3.77
C THR A 104 15.68 -2.33 2.90
N VAL A 105 15.54 -2.25 1.57
CA VAL A 105 16.50 -2.86 0.64
C VAL A 105 17.90 -2.29 0.80
N GLY A 106 18.86 -3.17 1.07
CA GLY A 106 20.27 -2.90 1.34
C GLY A 106 20.58 -2.43 2.77
N LYS A 107 19.61 -2.46 3.69
CA LYS A 107 19.86 -2.20 5.12
C LYS A 107 20.04 -3.51 5.84
N SER A 108 21.21 -3.77 6.43
CA SER A 108 21.44 -4.97 7.26
C SER A 108 20.60 -4.94 8.55
N LEU A 109 19.34 -5.35 8.46
CA LEU A 109 18.37 -5.39 9.56
C LEU A 109 18.49 -6.66 10.40
N TYR A 110 18.97 -7.75 9.79
CA TYR A 110 19.08 -9.06 10.41
C TYR A 110 20.55 -9.48 10.46
N ALA A 111 21.03 -9.80 11.65
CA ALA A 111 22.40 -10.25 11.83
C ALA A 111 22.59 -11.61 11.13
N ARG A 112 23.38 -11.62 10.04
CA ARG A 112 23.89 -12.83 9.41
C ARG A 112 25.29 -13.05 9.96
N GLY A 113 25.40 -13.85 11.02
CA GLY A 113 26.70 -14.18 11.60
C GLY A 113 27.59 -14.81 10.52
N GLY A 114 28.74 -14.18 10.23
CA GLY A 114 29.67 -14.68 9.22
C GLY A 114 29.97 -16.15 9.45
N ALA A 115 29.66 -16.98 8.44
CA ALA A 115 29.90 -18.43 8.42
C ALA A 115 29.67 -19.14 9.76
N SER A 116 28.58 -18.83 10.47
CA SER A 116 28.15 -19.70 11.57
C SER A 116 27.50 -20.92 10.94
N ALA A 117 28.11 -22.08 11.14
CA ALA A 117 27.71 -23.40 10.64
C ALA A 117 26.34 -23.85 11.20
N ALA A 118 25.29 -23.09 10.93
CA ALA A 118 23.95 -23.60 10.99
C ALA A 118 23.90 -24.84 10.07
N PRO A 119 23.33 -25.97 10.52
CA PRO A 119 23.24 -27.16 9.69
C PRO A 119 22.59 -26.80 8.36
N VAL A 120 23.34 -26.94 7.26
CA VAL A 120 22.80 -26.77 5.91
C VAL A 120 21.66 -27.78 5.75
N PRO A 121 20.44 -27.33 5.43
CA PRO A 121 19.32 -28.24 5.20
C PRO A 121 19.68 -29.26 4.13
N ARG A 122 19.15 -30.49 4.24
CA ARG A 122 19.37 -31.53 3.21
C ARG A 122 18.84 -31.14 1.83
N ASP A 123 17.90 -30.18 1.80
CA ASP A 123 17.25 -29.68 0.58
C ASP A 123 17.56 -28.19 0.42
N ASP A 124 18.86 -27.88 0.44
CA ASP A 124 19.34 -26.51 0.32
C ASP A 124 18.93 -25.89 -1.03
N LYS A 125 18.68 -24.58 -1.04
CA LYS A 125 18.27 -23.84 -2.22
C LYS A 125 19.15 -22.62 -2.40
N ASN A 126 19.55 -22.39 -3.63
CA ASN A 126 20.29 -21.22 -4.06
C ASN A 126 19.39 -20.29 -4.88
N CYS A 127 19.82 -19.05 -5.08
CA CYS A 127 19.09 -18.07 -5.87
C CYS A 127 18.82 -18.52 -7.32
N SER A 128 19.66 -19.38 -7.89
CA SER A 128 19.48 -19.95 -9.23
C SER A 128 18.35 -20.98 -9.33
N ASP A 129 17.84 -21.49 -8.20
CA ASP A 129 16.83 -22.56 -8.18
C ASP A 129 15.40 -22.02 -8.33
N PHE A 130 15.21 -20.71 -8.30
CA PHE A 130 13.91 -20.05 -8.38
C PHE A 130 13.73 -19.38 -9.75
N ALA A 131 12.54 -19.50 -10.34
CA ALA A 131 12.24 -18.88 -11.63
C ALA A 131 12.05 -17.36 -11.52
N SER A 132 11.77 -16.86 -10.31
CA SER A 132 11.64 -15.43 -10.04
C SER A 132 12.12 -15.03 -8.65
N ALA A 133 12.46 -13.74 -8.50
CA ALA A 133 12.80 -13.17 -7.20
C ALA A 133 11.65 -13.26 -6.18
N GLY A 134 10.40 -13.21 -6.63
CA GLY A 134 9.24 -13.38 -5.75
C GLY A 134 9.10 -14.81 -5.22
N GLU A 135 9.41 -15.81 -6.04
CA GLU A 135 9.45 -17.21 -5.60
C GLU A 135 10.55 -17.45 -4.56
N ALA A 136 11.74 -16.89 -4.78
CA ALA A 136 12.84 -16.95 -3.82
C ALA A 136 12.44 -16.31 -2.48
N GLN A 137 11.85 -15.11 -2.51
CA GLN A 137 11.38 -14.43 -1.29
C GLN A 137 10.30 -15.25 -0.57
N ARG A 138 9.36 -15.83 -1.31
CA ARG A 138 8.29 -16.63 -0.71
C ARG A 138 8.87 -17.85 -0.01
N PHE A 139 9.80 -18.54 -0.64
CA PHE A 139 10.50 -19.68 -0.05
C PHE A 139 11.29 -19.27 1.19
N PHE A 140 12.02 -18.16 1.13
CA PHE A 140 12.75 -17.61 2.26
C PHE A 140 11.87 -17.36 3.49
N ILE A 141 10.72 -16.68 3.30
CA ILE A 141 9.77 -16.42 4.40
C ILE A 141 9.17 -17.72 4.94
N ALA A 142 8.83 -18.67 4.06
CA ALA A 142 8.28 -19.96 4.47
C ALA A 142 9.25 -20.78 5.33
N ASN A 143 10.56 -20.60 5.15
CA ASN A 143 11.61 -21.29 5.90
C ASN A 143 12.14 -20.51 7.13
N GLY A 144 11.43 -19.44 7.52
CA GLY A 144 11.71 -18.68 8.76
C GLY A 144 12.38 -17.33 8.55
N GLY A 145 12.55 -16.90 7.30
CA GLY A 145 12.90 -15.53 6.97
C GLY A 145 11.83 -14.55 7.49
N PRO A 146 12.21 -13.30 7.81
CA PRO A 146 13.55 -12.74 7.67
C PRO A 146 14.46 -12.99 8.90
N HIS A 147 13.93 -13.57 9.98
CA HIS A 147 14.70 -13.79 11.21
C HIS A 147 15.75 -14.88 11.08
N ARG A 148 15.45 -15.96 10.35
CA ARG A 148 16.37 -17.07 10.09
C ARG A 148 16.61 -17.22 8.60
N ASP A 149 17.85 -17.49 8.24
CA ASP A 149 18.25 -17.75 6.86
C ASP A 149 19.04 -19.07 6.77
N PRO A 150 18.37 -20.22 6.94
CA PRO A 150 19.04 -21.53 6.91
C PRO A 150 19.59 -21.90 5.52
N HIS A 151 19.12 -21.21 4.48
CA HIS A 151 19.50 -21.44 3.07
C HIS A 151 20.48 -20.37 2.55
N GLY A 152 20.88 -19.41 3.38
CA GLY A 152 21.81 -18.36 2.97
C GLY A 152 21.32 -17.49 1.80
N LEU A 153 20.00 -17.33 1.65
CA LEU A 153 19.40 -16.60 0.53
C LEU A 153 19.45 -15.07 0.71
N ASP A 154 19.60 -14.58 1.94
CA ASP A 154 19.65 -13.17 2.32
C ASP A 154 20.97 -12.88 3.05
N GLY A 155 22.07 -12.93 2.28
CA GLY A 155 23.42 -12.82 2.80
C GLY A 155 23.81 -11.42 3.29
N ASP A 156 23.17 -10.35 2.78
CA ASP A 156 23.34 -8.98 3.27
C ASP A 156 22.43 -8.63 4.44
N GLY A 157 21.47 -9.52 4.77
CA GLY A 157 20.64 -9.44 5.97
C GLY A 157 19.61 -8.33 5.89
N ASP A 158 19.16 -7.95 4.70
CA ASP A 158 18.20 -6.87 4.49
C ASP A 158 16.72 -7.33 4.55
N GLY A 159 16.53 -8.65 4.70
CA GLY A 159 15.23 -9.30 4.74
C GLY A 159 14.66 -9.61 3.35
N ASN A 160 15.43 -9.37 2.28
CA ASN A 160 15.07 -9.61 0.90
C ASN A 160 16.01 -10.65 0.28
N ALA A 161 15.52 -11.87 0.14
CA ALA A 161 16.26 -12.96 -0.45
C ALA A 161 16.61 -12.69 -1.92
N CYS A 162 17.85 -13.01 -2.29
CA CYS A 162 18.34 -12.96 -3.66
C CYS A 162 18.08 -11.58 -4.32
N GLU A 163 17.48 -11.58 -5.52
CA GLU A 163 17.17 -10.36 -6.27
C GLU A 163 15.85 -9.69 -5.84
N TRP A 164 15.22 -10.09 -4.73
CA TRP A 164 13.92 -9.54 -4.30
C TRP A 164 13.97 -8.04 -4.06
N GLY A 165 15.01 -7.55 -3.40
CA GLY A 165 15.18 -6.11 -3.15
C GLY A 165 15.26 -5.30 -4.43
N LYS A 166 15.90 -5.84 -5.48
CA LYS A 166 15.95 -5.23 -6.82
C LYS A 166 14.57 -5.25 -7.50
N ALA A 167 13.81 -6.33 -7.36
CA ALA A 167 12.45 -6.42 -7.87
C ALA A 167 11.52 -5.37 -7.22
N LEU A 168 11.62 -5.18 -5.90
CA LEU A 168 10.89 -4.14 -5.17
C LEU A 168 11.25 -2.74 -5.69
N LYS A 169 12.54 -2.41 -5.78
CA LYS A 169 13.01 -1.11 -6.31
C LYS A 169 12.49 -0.86 -7.74
N SER A 170 12.51 -1.90 -8.59
CA SER A 170 12.02 -1.82 -9.97
C SER A 170 10.51 -1.60 -10.04
N SER A 171 9.74 -2.29 -9.20
CA SER A 171 8.29 -2.09 -9.07
C SER A 171 7.97 -0.66 -8.64
N VAL A 172 8.63 -0.15 -7.59
CA VAL A 172 8.45 1.23 -7.12
C VAL A 172 8.80 2.23 -8.21
N ALA A 173 9.93 2.05 -8.91
CA ALA A 173 10.33 2.96 -9.99
C ALA A 173 9.31 2.99 -11.14
N LYS A 174 8.69 1.85 -11.45
CA LYS A 174 7.71 1.71 -12.54
C LYS A 174 6.34 2.29 -12.19
N TYR A 175 5.86 2.05 -10.97
CA TYR A 175 4.46 2.29 -10.61
C TYR A 175 4.23 3.50 -9.71
N LYS A 176 5.28 4.06 -9.08
CA LYS A 176 5.15 5.27 -8.27
C LYS A 176 4.65 6.43 -9.15
N PRO A 177 3.53 7.08 -8.79
CA PRO A 177 3.04 8.20 -9.56
C PRO A 177 4.05 9.35 -9.53
N LYS A 178 4.28 9.97 -10.68
CA LYS A 178 5.10 11.17 -10.76
C LYS A 178 4.41 12.29 -9.99
N PRO A 179 5.14 13.05 -9.16
CA PRO A 179 4.54 14.18 -8.47
C PRO A 179 3.98 15.14 -9.51
N VAL A 180 2.71 15.52 -9.35
CA VAL A 180 2.12 16.57 -10.17
C VAL A 180 2.86 17.85 -9.82
N ARG A 181 3.68 18.33 -10.76
CA ARG A 181 4.30 19.64 -10.62
C ARG A 181 3.20 20.67 -10.81
N TYR A 182 2.70 21.22 -9.71
CA TYR A 182 1.93 22.45 -9.78
C TYR A 182 2.90 23.58 -10.13
N THR A 183 2.95 23.96 -11.41
CA THR A 183 3.57 25.22 -11.79
C THR A 183 2.75 26.33 -11.18
N ALA A 184 3.29 26.99 -10.15
CA ALA A 184 2.67 28.18 -9.60
C ALA A 184 2.40 29.16 -10.76
N PRO A 185 1.19 29.74 -10.85
CA PRO A 185 0.91 30.73 -11.87
C PRO A 185 1.93 31.86 -11.75
N ARG A 186 2.61 32.17 -12.86
CA ARG A 186 3.63 33.22 -12.91
C ARG A 186 2.93 34.55 -12.64
N ARG A 187 2.99 35.04 -11.40
CA ARG A 187 2.42 36.34 -11.01
C ARG A 187 3.29 37.45 -11.62
N SER A 188 2.99 37.78 -12.86
CA SER A 188 3.63 38.86 -13.58
C SER A 188 2.89 40.13 -13.21
N SER A 189 3.48 40.97 -12.36
CA SER A 189 2.95 42.32 -12.16
C SER A 189 3.07 43.05 -13.49
N PRO A 190 1.97 43.60 -14.04
CA PRO A 190 2.03 44.25 -15.33
C PRO A 190 2.85 45.55 -15.24
N THR A 191 3.59 45.87 -16.30
CA THR A 191 4.33 47.12 -16.40
C THR A 191 3.35 48.29 -16.52
N CYS A 192 3.41 49.23 -15.59
CA CYS A 192 2.54 50.40 -15.56
C CYS A 192 3.09 51.54 -16.42
N HIS A 193 2.20 52.22 -17.12
CA HIS A 193 2.45 53.41 -17.92
C HIS A 193 1.55 54.55 -17.45
N THR A 194 2.03 55.80 -17.57
CA THR A 194 1.27 57.01 -17.22
C THR A 194 0.68 57.64 -18.48
N GLY A 195 -0.62 57.92 -18.47
CA GLY A 195 -1.30 58.58 -19.57
C GLY A 195 -1.20 60.11 -19.54
N PRO A 196 -1.61 60.81 -20.62
CA PRO A 196 -1.55 62.27 -20.72
C PRO A 196 -2.34 63.03 -19.65
N ARG A 197 -3.35 62.38 -19.05
CA ARG A 197 -4.19 62.91 -17.97
C ARG A 197 -3.77 62.43 -16.57
N GLY A 198 -2.56 61.89 -16.43
CA GLY A 198 -2.00 61.42 -15.15
C GLY A 198 -2.49 60.05 -14.65
N GLY A 199 -3.50 59.43 -15.28
CA GLY A 199 -3.98 58.08 -14.94
C GLY A 199 -3.00 56.98 -15.32
N ARG A 200 -2.89 55.94 -14.48
CA ARG A 200 -2.01 54.77 -14.69
C ARG A 200 -2.73 53.62 -15.37
N TYR A 201 -2.05 52.97 -16.30
CA TYR A 201 -2.59 51.84 -17.07
C TYR A 201 -1.51 50.80 -17.40
N TYR A 202 -1.92 49.59 -17.78
CA TYR A 202 -1.04 48.58 -18.35
C TYR A 202 -1.67 47.94 -19.60
N TYR A 203 -0.88 47.17 -20.35
CA TYR A 203 -1.37 46.38 -21.48
C TYR A 203 -1.63 44.93 -21.03
N SER A 204 -2.85 44.43 -21.23
CA SER A 204 -3.19 43.03 -20.98
C SER A 204 -2.44 42.10 -21.94
N ALA A 205 -2.47 40.79 -21.66
CA ALA A 205 -1.94 39.77 -22.58
C ALA A 205 -2.60 39.81 -23.97
N SER A 206 -3.81 40.35 -24.08
CA SER A 206 -4.54 40.55 -25.34
C SER A 206 -4.25 41.89 -26.03
N GLY A 207 -3.27 42.66 -25.54
CA GLY A 207 -2.88 43.96 -26.09
C GLY A 207 -3.84 45.12 -25.77
N ARG A 208 -4.86 44.87 -24.94
CA ARG A 208 -5.85 45.89 -24.56
C ARG A 208 -5.32 46.76 -23.42
N LYS A 209 -5.60 48.06 -23.48
CA LYS A 209 -5.27 48.99 -22.40
C LYS A 209 -6.25 48.80 -21.23
N VAL A 210 -5.71 48.56 -20.03
CA VAL A 210 -6.47 48.42 -18.78
C VAL A 210 -6.00 49.49 -17.80
N TYR A 211 -6.94 50.30 -17.30
CA TYR A 211 -6.66 51.32 -16.28
C TYR A 211 -6.75 50.70 -14.88
N GLY A 212 -5.90 51.16 -13.96
CA GLY A 212 -5.85 50.62 -12.60
C GLY A 212 -4.61 49.76 -12.38
N CYS A 213 -3.51 50.48 -12.13
CA CYS A 213 -2.28 50.02 -11.50
C CYS A 213 -1.59 51.26 -10.89
#